data_AF-A0A832U9Y7-F1
#
_entry.id   AF-A0A832U9Y7-F1
#
_cell.length_a   1.000
_cell.length_b   1.000
_cell.length_c   1.000
_cell.angle_alpha   90.00
_cell.angle_beta   90.00
_cell.angle_gamma   90.00
#
_symmetry.space_group_name_H-M   'P 1'
#
loop_
_entity.id
_entity.type
_entity.pdbx_description
1 polymer ?
#
loop_
_entity_poly.entity_id
_entity_poly.type
_entity_poly.pdbx_seq_one_letter_code
_entity_poly.pdbx_strand_id
1 'polypeptide(L)' 'PEESVDIAVQKLEQYNISALPVIDQKRHVIAILTAMDLGKLFGGRWLK' A
#
# COMPACT_ATOMS: atom_id res chain seq x y z
N PRO A 1 4.83 10.11 6.25
CA PRO A 1 3.92 8.99 5.89
C PRO A 1 2.66 9.08 6.75
N GLU A 2 1.70 9.90 6.32
CA GLU A 2 0.49 10.26 7.09
C GLU A 2 -0.78 9.59 6.52
N GLU A 3 -0.64 8.83 5.43
CA GLU A 3 -1.74 8.12 4.79
C GLU A 3 -2.03 6.80 5.49
N SER A 4 -3.30 6.57 5.82
CA SER A 4 -3.76 5.30 6.41
C SER A 4 -3.58 4.13 5.44
N VAL A 5 -3.31 2.96 6.00
CA VAL A 5 -3.09 1.73 5.24
C VAL A 5 -4.31 1.38 4.38
N ASP A 6 -5.54 1.62 4.86
CA ASP A 6 -6.78 1.36 4.12
C ASP A 6 -6.89 2.19 2.82
N ILE A 7 -6.40 3.44 2.84
CA ILE A 7 -6.36 4.30 1.65
C ILE A 7 -5.36 3.75 0.63
N ALA A 8 -4.21 3.26 1.10
CA ALA A 8 -3.21 2.64 0.24
C ALA A 8 -3.75 1.36 -0.43
N VAL A 9 -4.50 0.54 0.32
CA VAL A 9 -5.21 -0.64 -0.23
C VAL A 9 -6.18 -0.21 -1.33
N GLN A 10 -7.03 0.78 -1.05
CA GLN A 10 -8.01 1.27 -2.03
C GLN A 10 -7.35 1.77 -3.32
N LYS A 11 -6.19 2.43 -3.23
CA LYS A 11 -5.43 2.88 -4.40
C LYS A 11 -4.90 1.70 -5.23
N LEU A 12 -4.38 0.65 -4.58
CA LEU A 12 -3.91 -0.55 -5.28
C LEU A 12 -5.04 -1.15 -6.12
N GLU A 13 -6.23 -1.30 -5.52
CA GLU A 13 -7.42 -1.83 -6.22
C GLU A 13 -7.92 -0.89 -7.32
N GLN A 14 -8.14 0.39 -6.98
CA GLN A 14 -8.71 1.37 -7.89
C GLN A 14 -7.89 1.52 -9.17
N TYR A 15 -6.56 1.51 -9.04
CA TYR A 15 -5.65 1.68 -10.17
C TYR A 15 -5.17 0.35 -10.76
N ASN A 16 -5.61 -0.80 -10.21
CA ASN A 16 -5.17 -2.14 -10.59
C ASN A 16 -3.63 -2.26 -10.62
N ILE A 17 -2.97 -1.73 -9.59
CA ILE A 17 -1.51 -1.75 -9.43
C ILE A 17 -1.14 -2.58 -8.20
N SER A 18 -0.01 -3.26 -8.26
CA SER A 18 0.42 -4.21 -7.22
C SER A 18 1.26 -3.58 -6.11
N ALA A 19 1.75 -2.34 -6.31
CA ALA A 19 2.61 -1.66 -5.37
C ALA A 19 2.46 -0.13 -5.42
N LEU A 20 2.75 0.52 -4.28
CA LEU A 20 2.76 1.97 -4.10
C LEU A 20 4.12 2.43 -3.54
N PRO A 21 4.72 3.52 -4.06
CA PRO A 21 5.88 4.13 -3.45
C PRO A 21 5.47 4.92 -2.21
N VAL A 22 6.18 4.72 -1.11
CA VAL A 22 6.08 5.57 0.09
C VAL A 22 7.11 6.67 -0.03
N ILE A 23 6.67 7.92 0.04
CA ILE A 23 7.53 9.10 -0.11
C ILE A 23 7.67 9.89 1.20
N ASP A 24 8.79 10.58 1.35
CA ASP A 24 8.98 11.60 2.38
C ASP A 24 8.36 12.96 1.98
N GLN A 25 8.41 13.95 2.88
CA GLN A 25 7.90 15.30 2.61
C GLN A 25 8.67 16.05 1.51
N LYS A 26 9.90 15.63 1.20
CA LYS A 26 10.74 16.18 0.13
C LYS A 26 10.53 15.47 -1.21
N ARG A 27 9.57 14.53 -1.29
CA ARG A 27 9.23 13.71 -2.45
C ARG A 27 10.32 12.71 -2.85
N HIS A 28 11.11 12.23 -1.91
CA HIS A 28 11.98 11.08 -2.11
C HIS A 28 11.26 9.78 -1.79
N VAL A 29 11.48 8.75 -2.59
CA VAL A 29 10.99 7.40 -2.29
C VAL A 29 11.82 6.81 -1.16
N ILE A 30 11.15 6.42 -0.08
CA ILE A 30 11.79 5.84 1.11
C ILE A 30 11.45 4.35 1.29
N ALA A 31 10.36 3.86 0.68
CA ALA A 31 9.98 2.46 0.71
C ALA A 31 9.00 2.13 -0.43
N ILE A 32 8.72 0.84 -0.61
CA ILE A 32 7.67 0.31 -1.48
C ILE A 32 6.71 -0.52 -0.61
N LEU A 33 5.41 -0.27 -0.78
CA LEU A 33 4.34 -1.06 -0.18
C LEU A 33 3.72 -1.96 -1.25
N THR A 34 3.63 -3.27 -1.03
CA THR A 34 2.99 -4.19 -1.97
C THR A 34 1.65 -4.73 -1.45
N ALA A 35 0.77 -5.15 -2.36
CA ALA A 35 -0.48 -5.84 -2.00
C ALA A 35 -0.23 -7.11 -1.15
N MET A 36 0.90 -7.78 -1.35
CA MET A 36 1.30 -8.97 -0.58
C MET A 36 1.65 -8.61 0.88
N ASP A 37 2.25 -7.45 1.12
CA ASP A 37 2.57 -6.98 2.47
C ASP A 37 1.31 -6.65 3.27
N LEU A 38 0.28 -6.12 2.58
CA LEU A 38 -1.03 -5.85 3.17
C LEU A 38 -1.76 -7.14 3.55
N GLY A 39 -1.70 -8.17 2.71
CA GLY A 39 -2.27 -9.49 3.04
C GLY A 39 -1.70 -10.10 4.33
N LYS A 40 -0.43 -9.82 4.65
CA LYS A 40 0.23 -10.25 5.90
C LYS A 40 -0.20 -9.43 7.11
N LEU A 41 -0.48 -8.13 6.93
CA LEU A 41 -0.91 -7.23 8.01
C LEU A 41 -2.35 -7.48 8.44
N PHE A 42 -3.25 -7.84 7.52
CA PHE A 42 -4.68 -7.97 7.78
C PHE A 42 -5.19 -9.40 8.01
N GLY A 43 -4.29 -10.38 8.22
CA GLY A 43 -4.70 -11.74 8.61
C GLY A 43 -5.66 -12.40 7.61
N GLY A 44 -5.22 -12.59 6.37
CA GLY A 44 -5.77 -13.63 5.47
C GLY A 44 -7.16 -13.40 4.86
N ARG A 45 -7.79 -12.23 5.00
CA ARG A 45 -9.15 -11.99 4.46
C ARG A 45 -9.23 -11.22 3.14
N TRP A 46 -8.10 -10.79 2.59
CA TRP A 46 -8.05 -9.91 1.40
C TRP A 46 -7.63 -10.57 0.08
N LEU A 47 -7.31 -11.87 0.08
CA LEU A 47 -6.95 -12.64 -1.14
C LEU A 47 -8.05 -13.63 -1.56
N LYS A 48 -9.32 -13.19 -1.54
CA LYS A 48 -10.43 -14.00 -2.07
C LYS A 48 -11.01 -13.37 -3.33
#